data_AF-A0A955U7W5-F1
#
_entry.id   AF-A0A955U7W5-F1
#
_cell.length_a   1.000
_cell.length_b   1.000
_cell.length_c   1.000
_cell.angle_alpha   90.00
_cell.angle_beta   90.00
_cell.angle_gamma   90.00
#
_symmetry.space_group_name_H-M   'P 1'
#
loop_
_entity.id
_entity.type
_entity.pdbx_description
1 polymer ?
#
loop_
_entity_poly.entity_id
_entity_poly.type
_entity_poly.pdbx_seq_one_letter_code
_entity_poly.pdbx_strand_id
1 'polypeptide(L)'
;WDEEQTYTRDPLPWEPPPLDREYRAAPAGLAEAALARRDRFRDCWNDYLERSGADGSLGRFTIQVTVQRADDGDPVVDAVVMNEDSDATLERCVADAVDDATFADPGVAAISIVWPVPIATMPGEIP
;
A
#
# COMPACT_ATOMS: atom_id res chain seq x y z
N TRP A 1 -16.40 -43.57 -4.22
CA TRP A 1 -15.61 -42.80 -3.27
C TRP A 1 -15.17 -41.54 -3.98
N ASP A 2 -16.00 -40.50 -3.95
CA ASP A 2 -15.65 -39.16 -4.45
C ASP A 2 -16.48 -38.17 -3.62
N GLU A 3 -16.06 -37.95 -2.38
CA GLU A 3 -16.52 -36.81 -1.60
C GLU A 3 -15.60 -35.63 -1.95
N GLU A 4 -16.14 -34.73 -2.78
CA GLU A 4 -15.58 -33.42 -3.06
C GLU A 4 -15.53 -32.65 -1.73
N GLN A 5 -14.34 -32.61 -1.11
CA GLN A 5 -14.15 -31.85 0.11
C GLN A 5 -14.18 -30.35 -0.23
N THR A 6 -15.33 -29.72 -0.02
CA THR A 6 -15.48 -28.27 0.00
C THR A 6 -14.66 -27.71 1.15
N TYR A 7 -13.41 -27.35 0.87
CA TYR A 7 -12.54 -26.62 1.78
C TYR A 7 -13.12 -25.22 1.99
N THR A 8 -14.02 -25.09 2.95
CA THR A 8 -14.45 -23.78 3.45
C THR A 8 -13.32 -23.32 4.36
N ARG A 9 -12.37 -22.56 3.80
CA ARG A 9 -11.38 -21.85 4.62
C ARG A 9 -12.17 -20.79 5.38
N ASP A 10 -12.54 -21.06 6.63
CA ASP A 10 -12.93 -19.98 7.53
C ASP A 10 -11.85 -18.91 7.43
N PRO A 11 -12.16 -17.69 6.95
CA PRO A 11 -11.16 -16.65 6.87
C PRO A 11 -10.70 -16.39 8.30
N LEU A 12 -9.46 -16.77 8.60
CA LEU A 12 -8.83 -16.36 9.84
C LEU A 12 -8.93 -14.83 9.92
N PRO A 13 -9.23 -14.27 11.10
CA PRO A 13 -9.23 -12.82 11.27
C PRO A 13 -7.86 -12.31 10.80
N TRP A 14 -7.86 -11.49 9.75
CA TRP A 14 -6.64 -10.88 9.25
C TRP A 14 -6.14 -9.89 10.29
N GLU A 15 -4.94 -10.13 10.81
CA GLU A 15 -4.23 -9.20 11.67
C GLU A 15 -3.15 -8.48 10.84
N PRO A 16 -3.14 -7.14 10.81
CA PRO A 16 -2.09 -6.42 10.11
C PRO A 16 -0.73 -6.71 10.76
N PRO A 17 0.36 -6.74 9.97
CA PRO A 17 1.70 -6.87 10.54
C PRO A 17 2.00 -5.67 11.48
N PRO A 18 2.80 -5.87 12.53
CA PRO A 18 3.13 -4.80 13.47
C PRO A 18 4.01 -3.72 12.83
N LEU A 19 3.71 -2.45 13.08
CA LEU A 19 4.37 -1.29 12.47
C LEU A 19 5.86 -1.15 12.85
N ASP A 20 6.20 -1.55 14.07
CA ASP A 20 7.50 -1.36 14.74
C ASP A 20 8.51 -2.50 14.54
N ARG A 21 8.14 -3.54 13.78
CA ARG A 21 9.05 -4.64 13.47
C ARG A 21 10.05 -4.24 12.38
N GLU A 22 11.20 -4.89 12.40
CA GLU A 22 12.13 -4.89 11.27
C GLU A 22 11.64 -5.83 10.16
N TYR A 23 11.62 -5.35 8.92
CA TYR A 23 11.19 -6.07 7.72
C TYR A 23 12.39 -6.52 6.89
N ARG A 24 12.22 -7.51 6.00
CA ARG A 24 13.27 -7.87 5.05
C ARG A 24 13.30 -6.87 3.89
N ALA A 25 14.48 -6.43 3.46
CA ALA A 25 14.67 -5.64 2.23
C ALA A 25 14.53 -6.51 0.96
N ALA A 26 13.39 -7.19 0.82
CA ALA A 26 13.03 -8.07 -0.27
C ALA A 26 11.54 -7.92 -0.58
N PRO A 27 11.04 -8.33 -1.77
CA PRO A 27 9.64 -8.10 -2.17
C PRO A 27 8.60 -8.52 -1.12
N ALA A 28 8.80 -9.65 -0.44
CA ALA A 28 7.90 -10.09 0.63
C ALA A 28 7.90 -9.14 1.83
N GLY A 29 9.07 -8.68 2.29
CA GLY A 29 9.16 -7.78 3.44
C GLY A 29 8.66 -6.37 3.12
N LEU A 30 8.89 -5.89 1.89
CA LEU A 30 8.25 -4.67 1.38
C LEU A 30 6.72 -4.79 1.39
N ALA A 31 6.18 -5.93 0.96
CA ALA A 31 4.73 -6.14 0.91
C ALA A 31 4.13 -6.15 2.32
N GLU A 32 4.80 -6.81 3.26
CA GLU A 32 4.40 -6.80 4.67
C GLU A 32 4.47 -5.39 5.28
N ALA A 33 5.55 -4.65 5.02
CA ALA A 33 5.73 -3.29 5.52
C ALA A 33 4.62 -2.35 5.02
N ALA A 34 4.24 -2.50 3.76
CA ALA A 34 3.19 -1.71 3.17
C ALA A 34 1.79 -2.14 3.63
N LEU A 35 1.55 -3.45 3.86
CA LEU A 35 0.31 -3.93 4.44
C LEU A 35 0.10 -3.41 5.87
N ALA A 36 1.17 -3.33 6.67
CA ALA A 36 1.13 -2.73 8.00
C ALA A 36 0.70 -1.24 7.95
N ARG A 37 1.04 -0.55 6.87
CA ARG A 37 0.78 0.88 6.63
C ARG A 37 -0.45 1.15 5.77
N ARG A 38 -1.26 0.13 5.47
CA ARG A 38 -2.44 0.22 4.62
C ARG A 38 -3.35 1.39 4.99
N ASP A 39 -3.65 1.55 6.27
CA ASP A 39 -4.58 2.58 6.71
C ASP A 39 -4.00 3.99 6.48
N ARG A 40 -2.69 4.20 6.68
CA ARG A 40 -2.02 5.47 6.36
C ARG A 40 -2.07 5.79 4.87
N PHE A 41 -1.82 4.80 4.00
CA PHE A 41 -1.96 4.98 2.56
C PHE A 41 -3.38 5.33 2.14
N ARG A 42 -4.38 4.68 2.76
CA ARG A 42 -5.79 5.01 2.53
C ARG A 42 -6.11 6.43 2.95
N ASP A 43 -5.59 6.88 4.09
CA ASP A 43 -5.83 8.23 4.60
C ASP A 43 -5.22 9.28 3.65
N CYS A 44 -3.98 9.08 3.18
CA CYS A 44 -3.37 9.92 2.14
C CYS A 44 -4.21 10.02 0.86
N TRP A 45 -4.79 8.89 0.43
CA TRP A 45 -5.63 8.84 -0.76
C TRP A 45 -6.96 9.57 -0.55
N ASN A 46 -7.62 9.36 0.58
CA ASN A 46 -8.88 10.04 0.91
C ASN A 46 -8.68 11.57 0.98
N ASP A 47 -7.61 12.03 1.64
CA ASP A 47 -7.26 13.45 1.69
C ASP A 47 -7.01 14.03 0.29
N TYR A 48 -6.42 13.26 -0.62
CA TYR A 48 -6.27 13.66 -2.02
C TYR A 48 -7.63 13.79 -2.73
N LEU A 49 -8.53 12.81 -2.57
CA LEU A 49 -9.86 12.85 -3.19
C LEU A 49 -10.66 14.07 -2.70
N GLU A 50 -10.63 14.34 -1.39
CA GLU A 50 -11.32 15.49 -0.79
C GLU A 50 -10.78 16.83 -1.31
N ARG A 51 -9.46 16.96 -1.48
CA ARG A 51 -8.83 18.21 -1.96
C ARG A 51 -8.98 18.41 -3.47
N SER A 52 -8.83 17.35 -4.26
CA SER A 52 -8.87 17.43 -5.72
C SER A 52 -10.30 17.51 -6.27
N GLY A 53 -11.29 17.09 -5.48
CA GLY A 53 -12.66 16.89 -5.96
C GLY A 53 -12.80 15.69 -6.90
N ALA A 54 -11.77 14.84 -6.98
CA ALA A 54 -11.83 13.58 -7.69
C ALA A 54 -12.81 12.63 -6.99
N ASP A 55 -13.64 11.97 -7.78
CA ASP A 55 -14.68 11.04 -7.34
C ASP A 55 -14.16 9.60 -7.14
N GLY A 56 -12.85 9.39 -7.26
CA GLY A 56 -12.25 8.06 -7.25
C GLY A 56 -12.48 7.28 -8.54
N SER A 57 -12.81 7.95 -9.65
CA SER A 57 -13.04 7.34 -10.98
C SER A 57 -11.89 6.47 -11.51
N LEU A 58 -10.67 6.63 -11.00
CA LEU A 58 -9.57 5.71 -11.30
C LEU A 58 -9.85 4.27 -10.83
N GLY A 59 -10.72 4.06 -9.83
CA GLY A 59 -11.07 2.77 -9.25
C GLY A 59 -9.91 2.04 -8.56
N ARG A 60 -8.71 2.61 -8.57
CA ARG A 60 -7.49 2.05 -7.98
C ARG A 60 -6.49 3.13 -7.59
N PHE A 61 -5.76 2.85 -6.53
CA PHE A 61 -4.63 3.61 -6.03
C PHE A 61 -3.39 2.73 -6.06
N THR A 62 -2.40 3.09 -6.89
CA THR A 62 -1.20 2.28 -7.10
C THR A 62 -0.01 3.04 -6.58
N ILE A 63 0.72 2.40 -5.67
CA ILE A 63 1.96 2.91 -5.10
C ILE A 63 3.08 1.97 -5.52
N GLN A 64 4.22 2.53 -5.91
CA GLN A 64 5.48 1.78 -5.97
C GLN A 64 6.29 2.09 -4.72
N VAL A 65 6.69 1.06 -3.99
CA VAL A 65 7.56 1.16 -2.82
C VAL A 65 8.91 0.54 -3.18
N THR A 66 9.99 1.27 -2.95
CA THR A 66 11.36 0.86 -3.22
C THR A 66 12.17 0.97 -1.94
N VAL A 67 13.02 -0.02 -1.68
CA VAL A 67 14.07 0.08 -0.67
C VAL A 67 15.42 -0.02 -1.35
N GLN A 68 16.32 0.87 -0.99
CA GLN A 68 17.69 0.93 -1.49
C GLN A 68 18.65 1.06 -0.31
N ARG A 69 19.93 0.77 -0.58
CA ARG A 69 21.02 1.05 0.35
C ARG A 69 21.58 2.44 0.03
N ALA A 70 21.58 3.35 1.01
CA ALA A 70 22.30 4.61 0.91
C ALA A 70 23.83 4.41 0.97
N ASP A 71 24.56 5.47 0.62
CA ASP A 71 26.02 5.48 0.62
C ASP A 71 26.63 5.23 2.01
N ASP A 72 25.93 5.59 3.09
CA ASP A 72 26.30 5.34 4.48
C ASP A 72 25.91 3.94 4.98
N GLY A 73 25.20 3.16 4.16
CA GLY A 73 24.76 1.80 4.45
C GLY A 73 23.35 1.71 5.04
N ASP A 74 22.71 2.84 5.34
CA ASP A 74 21.35 2.86 5.90
C ASP A 74 20.29 2.57 4.81
N PRO A 75 19.14 1.96 5.18
CA PRO A 75 18.04 1.76 4.24
C PRO A 75 17.40 3.11 3.89
N VAL A 76 17.24 3.38 2.60
CA VAL A 76 16.38 4.46 2.10
C VAL A 76 15.13 3.83 1.50
N VAL A 77 13.97 4.32 1.93
CA VAL A 77 12.69 3.83 1.45
C VAL A 77 11.99 4.95 0.70
N ASP A 78 11.67 4.70 -0.55
CA ASP A 78 10.96 5.64 -1.42
C ASP A 78 9.58 5.08 -1.76
N ALA A 79 8.58 5.94 -1.81
CA ALA A 79 7.25 5.58 -2.28
C ALA A 79 6.67 6.64 -3.21
N VAL A 80 6.15 6.18 -4.36
CA VAL A 80 5.61 7.07 -5.42
C VAL A 80 4.25 6.57 -5.89
N VAL A 81 3.37 7.50 -6.29
CA VAL A 81 2.05 7.19 -6.84
C VAL A 81 2.13 7.04 -8.36
N MET A 82 1.56 5.96 -8.89
CA MET A 82 1.72 5.58 -10.30
C MET A 82 0.54 5.97 -11.20
N ASN A 83 -0.60 6.38 -10.64
CA ASN A 83 -1.86 6.48 -11.39
C ASN A 83 -2.31 7.91 -11.71
N GLU A 84 -1.74 8.90 -11.03
CA GLU A 84 -2.20 10.28 -11.07
C GLU A 84 -1.13 11.18 -11.67
N ASP A 85 -1.56 12.31 -12.25
CA ASP A 85 -0.66 13.44 -12.49
C ASP A 85 0.00 13.80 -11.14
N SER A 86 1.31 14.03 -11.15
CA SER A 86 2.13 14.19 -9.93
C SER A 86 1.55 15.24 -8.96
N ASP A 87 0.79 14.78 -7.95
CA ASP A 87 0.35 15.60 -6.82
C ASP A 87 1.40 15.51 -5.71
N ALA A 88 2.22 16.55 -5.61
CA ALA A 88 3.33 16.59 -4.66
C ALA A 88 2.90 16.45 -3.18
N THR A 89 1.63 16.72 -2.85
CA THR A 89 1.12 16.57 -1.48
C THR A 89 0.79 15.10 -1.19
N LEU A 90 0.14 14.41 -2.12
CA LEU A 90 -0.13 12.99 -2.07
C LEU A 90 1.17 12.18 -2.07
N GLU A 91 2.11 12.51 -2.95
CA GLU A 91 3.43 11.85 -2.99
C GLU A 91 4.16 12.00 -1.65
N ARG A 92 4.16 13.21 -1.06
CA ARG A 92 4.75 13.42 0.27
C ARG A 92 4.06 12.61 1.35
N CYS A 93 2.72 12.62 1.39
CA CYS A 93 1.97 11.85 2.38
C CYS A 93 2.28 10.35 2.27
N VAL A 94 2.36 9.84 1.04
CA VAL A 94 2.69 8.43 0.77
C VAL A 94 4.13 8.11 1.19
N ALA A 95 5.10 8.99 0.94
CA ALA A 95 6.47 8.82 1.43
C ALA A 95 6.53 8.81 2.97
N ASP A 96 5.91 9.80 3.62
CA ASP A 96 5.86 9.91 5.08
C ASP A 96 5.17 8.69 5.74
N ALA A 97 4.20 8.08 5.05
CA ALA A 97 3.51 6.90 5.56
C ALA A 97 4.43 5.69 5.76
N VAL A 98 5.54 5.61 5.03
CA VAL A 98 6.52 4.50 5.01
C VAL A 98 7.90 4.89 5.54
N ASP A 99 8.18 6.17 5.80
CA ASP A 99 9.45 6.66 6.33
C ASP A 99 9.89 5.97 7.64
N ASP A 100 8.94 5.58 8.50
CA ASP A 100 9.22 4.87 9.75
C ASP A 100 9.47 3.36 9.59
N ALA A 101 9.53 2.85 8.36
CA ALA A 101 9.75 1.42 8.10
C ALA A 101 11.22 1.04 8.27
N THR A 102 11.49 0.10 9.16
CA THR A 102 12.85 -0.44 9.38
C THR A 102 13.07 -1.70 8.54
N PHE A 103 14.20 -1.78 7.84
CA PHE A 103 14.54 -2.92 6.99
C PHE A 103 15.92 -3.53 7.33
N ALA A 104 15.96 -4.86 7.47
CA ALA A 104 17.19 -5.64 7.60
C ALA A 104 17.91 -5.79 6.25
N ASP A 105 19.24 -5.65 6.27
CA ASP A 105 20.17 -5.87 5.15
C ASP A 105 19.68 -5.22 3.83
N PRO A 106 19.72 -3.87 3.72
CA PRO A 106 19.17 -3.18 2.56
C PRO A 106 19.88 -3.62 1.28
N GLY A 107 19.21 -4.43 0.46
CA GLY A 107 19.51 -4.59 -0.96
C GLY A 107 18.65 -3.63 -1.79
N VAL A 108 18.78 -3.70 -3.12
CA VAL A 108 17.85 -3.00 -4.01
C VAL A 108 16.63 -3.90 -4.24
N ALA A 109 15.46 -3.46 -3.80
CA ALA A 109 14.19 -4.16 -4.05
C ALA A 109 13.04 -3.17 -4.24
N ALA A 110 12.04 -3.56 -5.04
CA ALA A 110 10.85 -2.76 -5.30
C ALA A 110 9.61 -3.64 -5.42
N ILE A 111 8.46 -3.09 -5.04
CA ILE A 111 7.13 -3.66 -5.28
C ILE A 111 6.17 -2.59 -5.76
N SER A 112 5.15 -3.01 -6.51
CA SER A 112 3.97 -2.18 -6.78
C SER A 112 2.78 -2.77 -6.05
N ILE A 113 2.02 -1.91 -5.37
CA ILE A 113 0.82 -2.31 -4.65
C ILE A 113 -0.34 -1.57 -5.27
N VAL A 114 -1.37 -2.34 -5.62
CA VAL A 114 -2.62 -1.82 -6.16
C VAL A 114 -3.67 -1.98 -5.07
N TRP A 115 -4.11 -0.85 -4.52
CA TRP A 115 -5.29 -0.80 -3.66
C TRP A 115 -6.54 -0.53 -4.50
N PRO A 116 -7.56 -1.40 -4.44
CA PRO A 116 -8.86 -1.05 -5.00
C PRO A 116 -9.43 0.11 -4.19
N VAL A 117 -9.78 1.19 -4.88
CA VAL A 117 -10.52 2.30 -4.27
C VAL A 117 -11.99 1.96 -4.47
N PRO A 118 -12.77 1.77 -3.39
CA PRO A 118 -14.20 1.57 -3.57
C PRO A 118 -14.74 2.82 -4.27
N ILE A 119 -15.20 2.63 -5.52
CA ILE A 119 -15.98 3.65 -6.20
C ILE A 119 -17.19 3.86 -5.29
N ALA A 120 -17.37 5.07 -4.77
CA ALA A 120 -18.59 5.39 -4.09
C ALA A 120 -19.72 5.21 -5.12
N THR A 121 -20.42 4.08 -5.07
CA THR A 121 -21.67 3.93 -5.79
C THR A 121 -22.57 5.01 -5.20
N MET A 122 -22.81 6.07 -5.98
CA MET A 122 -23.79 7.07 -5.60
C MET A 122 -25.09 6.32 -5.25
N PRO A 123 -25.67 6.52 -4.06
CA PRO A 123 -26.96 5.93 -3.74
C PRO A 123 -28.00 6.58 -4.66
N GLY A 124 -28.27 5.96 -5.81
CA GLY A 124 -29.25 6.51 -6.75
C GLY A 124 -29.29 5.90 -8.16
N GLU A 125 -28.24 5.25 -8.66
CA GLU A 125 -28.27 4.67 -10.02
C GLU A 125 -28.32 3.14 -9.98
N ILE A 126 -29.55 2.61 -10.11
CA ILE A 126 -29.80 1.22 -10.54
C ILE A 126 -30.24 1.31 -12.02
N PRO A 127 -29.71 0.46 -12.92
CA PRO A 127 -30.14 0.40 -14.31
C PRO A 127 -31.61 -0.04 -14.48
#